data_AF-A0A248VNI8-F1
#
_entry.id   AF-A0A248VNI8-F1
#
_cell.length_a   1.000
_cell.length_b   1.000
_cell.length_c   1.000
_cell.angle_alpha   90.00
_cell.angle_beta   90.00
_cell.angle_gamma   90.00
#
_symmetry.space_group_name_H-M   'P 1'
#
loop_
_entity.id
_entity.type
_entity.pdbx_description
1 polymer ?
#
loop_
_entity_poly.entity_id
_entity_poly.type
_entity_poly.pdbx_seq_one_letter_code
_entity_poly.pdbx_strand_id
1 'polypeptide(L)'
;MNSSITRGTSVVFLQRALAQENPRLKVDGLSGADTQGALRRFQQRRGLPDTGIVCEQTRALLTQTARDAGLLSSSDVTEASDSLGVAPARLLALIEVESAGFGFLPDARAKILFERHVMYRRLVAAALPAQCWRNEFPEIVNTTPGGYLGGVQEYERFDAASALDRDCAIEACSWGLFQIMGLHWLYLDYASASDFAVSMTIDERSQLDAFVRFIERDAEMLRALQQGRWGDFARRYNGPAYHAHAYDTRLASAVAHFDAVTCGGSA
;
A
#
# COMPACT_ATOMS: atom_id res chain seq x y z
N MET A 1 4.88 -23.36 -23.44
CA MET A 1 3.90 -22.61 -24.25
C MET A 1 4.22 -21.13 -24.10
N ASN A 2 4.73 -20.46 -25.15
CA ASN A 2 5.01 -19.02 -25.14
C ASN A 2 3.74 -18.27 -25.57
N SER A 3 2.90 -17.90 -24.60
CA SER A 3 1.76 -17.02 -24.85
C SER A 3 2.12 -15.59 -24.46
N SER A 4 1.79 -14.64 -25.33
CA SER A 4 1.81 -13.21 -24.97
C SER A 4 0.71 -12.99 -23.94
N ILE A 5 1.08 -12.82 -22.67
CA ILE A 5 0.12 -12.51 -21.62
C ILE A 5 -0.38 -11.08 -21.87
N THR A 6 -1.61 -10.95 -22.36
CA THR A 6 -2.21 -9.67 -22.75
C THR A 6 -2.91 -8.97 -21.60
N ARG A 7 -3.43 -9.73 -20.62
CA ARG A 7 -4.10 -9.19 -19.44
C ARG A 7 -4.10 -10.19 -18.27
N GLY A 8 -4.38 -9.70 -17.07
CA GLY A 8 -4.67 -10.52 -15.89
C GLY A 8 -3.73 -10.26 -14.71
N THR A 9 -3.93 -11.02 -13.63
CA THR A 9 -3.17 -10.88 -12.37
C THR A 9 -1.66 -11.02 -12.59
N SER A 10 -1.23 -11.95 -13.46
CA SER A 10 0.19 -12.12 -13.79
C SER A 10 0.79 -10.88 -14.48
N VAL A 11 -0.01 -10.11 -15.23
CA VAL A 11 0.42 -8.84 -15.83
C VAL A 11 0.56 -7.76 -14.75
N VAL A 12 -0.34 -7.71 -13.77
CA VAL A 12 -0.24 -6.78 -12.62
C VAL A 12 1.11 -6.94 -11.92
N PHE A 13 1.47 -8.16 -11.52
CA PHE A 13 2.73 -8.42 -10.83
C PHE A 13 3.96 -8.18 -11.71
N LEU A 14 3.87 -8.49 -13.00
CA LEU A 14 4.90 -8.12 -13.98
C LEU A 14 5.08 -6.59 -14.06
N GLN A 15 3.99 -5.83 -14.16
CA GLN A 15 4.05 -4.37 -14.21
C GLN A 15 4.63 -3.78 -12.92
N ARG A 16 4.27 -4.32 -11.74
CA ARG A 16 4.85 -3.89 -10.45
C ARG A 16 6.37 -4.04 -10.43
N ALA A 17 6.89 -5.17 -10.90
CA ALA A 17 8.33 -5.41 -11.00
C ALA A 17 8.99 -4.47 -12.02
N LEU A 18 8.37 -4.28 -13.20
CA LEU A 18 8.90 -3.37 -14.23
C LEU A 18 8.87 -1.90 -13.80
N ALA A 19 7.89 -1.49 -12.98
CA ALA A 19 7.74 -0.13 -12.50
C ALA A 19 8.88 0.30 -11.56
N GLN A 20 9.59 -0.65 -10.92
CA GLN A 20 10.78 -0.35 -10.12
C GLN A 20 11.85 0.38 -10.93
N GLU A 21 11.97 0.07 -12.22
CA GLU A 21 12.91 0.73 -13.13
C GLU A 21 12.22 1.67 -14.13
N ASN A 22 10.89 1.82 -14.01
CA ASN A 22 10.09 2.71 -14.84
C ASN A 22 8.88 3.23 -14.03
N PRO A 23 9.08 4.21 -13.13
CA PRO A 23 8.03 4.69 -12.22
C PRO A 23 6.79 5.29 -12.90
N ARG A 24 6.85 5.54 -14.21
CA ARG A 24 5.71 6.02 -15.02
C ARG A 24 4.83 4.89 -15.56
N LEU A 25 5.27 3.63 -15.44
CA LEU A 25 4.50 2.49 -15.90
C LEU A 25 3.27 2.31 -15.03
N LYS A 26 2.08 2.37 -15.64
CA LYS A 26 0.83 2.08 -14.95
C LYS A 26 0.74 0.58 -14.65
N VAL A 27 0.30 0.27 -13.43
CA VAL A 27 -0.03 -1.09 -12.99
C VAL A 27 -1.54 -1.27 -13.10
N ASP A 28 -2.01 -1.73 -14.26
CA ASP A 28 -3.44 -1.89 -14.57
C ASP A 28 -3.81 -3.32 -14.99
N GLY A 29 -2.83 -4.24 -15.03
CA GLY A 29 -3.02 -5.61 -15.47
C GLY A 29 -3.26 -5.76 -16.97
N LEU A 30 -3.01 -4.72 -17.79
CA LEU A 30 -3.12 -4.75 -19.25
C LEU A 30 -1.73 -4.63 -19.90
N SER A 31 -1.38 -5.61 -20.74
CA SER A 31 -0.08 -5.67 -21.41
C SER A 31 -0.11 -4.88 -22.73
N GLY A 32 -0.29 -3.56 -22.61
CA GLY A 32 -0.26 -2.61 -23.73
C GLY A 32 1.15 -2.26 -24.21
N ALA A 33 1.25 -1.27 -25.10
CA ALA A 33 2.52 -0.82 -25.70
C ALA A 33 3.55 -0.38 -24.64
N ASP A 34 3.11 0.29 -23.57
CA ASP A 34 3.98 0.73 -22.48
C ASP A 34 4.55 -0.44 -21.67
N THR A 35 3.71 -1.43 -21.34
CA THR A 35 4.13 -2.66 -20.66
C THR A 35 5.12 -3.44 -21.52
N GLN A 36 4.84 -3.59 -22.81
CA GLN A 36 5.73 -4.24 -23.77
C GLN A 36 7.07 -3.50 -23.91
N GLY A 37 7.04 -2.17 -24.04
CA GLY A 37 8.24 -1.35 -24.10
C GLY A 37 9.07 -1.45 -22.82
N ALA A 38 8.42 -1.47 -21.65
CA ALA A 38 9.10 -1.64 -20.37
C ALA A 38 9.75 -3.03 -20.24
N LEU A 39 9.05 -4.09 -20.67
CA LEU A 39 9.57 -5.46 -20.67
C LEU A 39 10.80 -5.60 -21.57
N ARG A 40 10.75 -5.05 -22.79
CA ARG A 40 11.88 -5.05 -23.72
C ARG A 40 13.10 -4.33 -23.14
N ARG A 41 12.90 -3.14 -22.55
CA ARG A 41 13.98 -2.40 -21.87
C ARG A 41 14.56 -3.19 -20.70
N PHE A 42 13.71 -3.85 -19.91
CA PHE A 42 14.16 -4.71 -18.81
C PHE A 42 15.02 -5.86 -19.32
N GLN A 43 14.59 -6.54 -20.39
CA GLN A 43 15.36 -7.62 -21.03
C GLN A 43 16.74 -7.12 -21.50
N GLN A 44 16.77 -6.02 -22.26
CA GLN A 44 18.02 -5.42 -22.75
C GLN A 44 18.97 -5.06 -21.59
N ARG A 45 18.48 -4.41 -20.53
CA ARG A 45 19.28 -4.03 -19.36
C ARG A 45 19.85 -5.22 -18.60
N ARG A 46 19.21 -6.37 -18.68
CA ARG A 46 19.64 -7.62 -18.03
C ARG A 46 20.42 -8.54 -18.98
N GLY A 47 20.75 -8.09 -20.20
CA GLY A 47 21.47 -8.89 -21.19
C GLY A 47 20.66 -10.05 -21.77
N LEU A 48 19.33 -9.99 -21.65
CA LEU A 48 18.42 -10.98 -22.24
C LEU A 48 18.05 -10.60 -23.69
N PRO A 49 17.64 -11.58 -24.52
CA PRO A 49 17.08 -11.29 -25.84
C PRO A 49 15.87 -10.36 -25.78
N ASP A 50 15.90 -9.28 -26.57
CA ASP A 50 14.80 -8.30 -26.73
C ASP A 50 13.63 -8.90 -27.53
N THR A 51 12.86 -9.75 -26.85
CA THR A 51 11.75 -10.49 -27.46
C THR A 51 10.41 -9.89 -27.10
N GLY A 52 10.31 -9.19 -25.96
CA GLY A 52 9.03 -8.82 -25.34
C GLY A 52 8.25 -10.04 -24.82
N ILE A 53 8.88 -11.21 -24.73
CA ILE A 53 8.26 -12.45 -24.27
C ILE A 53 8.79 -12.81 -22.89
N VAL A 54 7.90 -13.12 -21.96
CA VAL A 54 8.26 -13.56 -20.60
C VAL A 54 8.64 -15.04 -20.60
N CYS A 55 9.86 -15.33 -21.04
CA CYS A 55 10.46 -16.66 -20.90
C CYS A 55 10.85 -16.95 -19.44
N GLU A 56 11.28 -18.18 -19.15
CA GLU A 56 11.67 -18.60 -17.79
C GLU A 56 12.75 -17.72 -17.17
N GLN A 57 13.79 -17.37 -17.94
CA GLN A 57 14.85 -16.46 -17.47
C GLN A 57 14.33 -15.05 -17.18
N THR A 58 13.45 -14.52 -18.04
CA THR A 58 12.82 -13.21 -17.82
C THR A 58 11.96 -13.23 -16.56
N ARG A 59 11.18 -14.30 -16.37
CA ARG A 59 10.33 -14.51 -15.18
C ARG A 59 11.15 -14.59 -13.90
N ALA A 60 12.25 -15.35 -13.90
CA ALA A 60 13.13 -15.49 -12.76
C ALA A 60 13.73 -14.14 -12.33
N LEU A 61 14.20 -13.33 -13.30
CA LEU A 61 14.76 -12.01 -13.02
C LEU A 61 13.71 -11.00 -12.55
N LEU A 62 12.49 -11.02 -13.12
CA LEU A 62 11.39 -10.20 -12.62
C LEU A 62 10.98 -10.58 -11.20
N THR A 63 10.92 -11.88 -10.91
CA THR A 63 10.61 -12.40 -9.57
C THR A 63 11.68 -11.98 -8.56
N GLN A 64 12.95 -12.08 -8.93
CA GLN A 64 14.05 -11.63 -8.09
C GLN A 64 13.99 -10.11 -7.87
N THR A 65 13.75 -9.33 -8.93
CA THR A 65 13.59 -7.87 -8.83
C THR A 65 12.46 -7.48 -7.88
N ALA A 66 11.31 -8.17 -7.96
CA ALA A 66 10.19 -7.94 -7.06
C ALA A 66 10.54 -8.28 -5.60
N ARG A 67 11.21 -9.41 -5.37
CA ARG A 67 11.67 -9.85 -4.05
C ARG A 67 12.66 -8.86 -3.43
N ASP A 68 13.66 -8.43 -4.19
CA ASP A 68 14.68 -7.48 -3.73
C ASP A 68 14.08 -6.12 -3.38
N ALA A 69 12.99 -5.75 -4.04
CA ALA A 69 12.20 -4.54 -3.75
C ALA A 69 11.11 -4.77 -2.67
N GLY A 70 11.04 -5.94 -2.05
CA GLY A 70 10.05 -6.27 -1.01
C GLY A 70 8.60 -6.25 -1.49
N LEU A 71 8.34 -6.47 -2.79
CA LEU A 71 7.00 -6.38 -3.36
C LEU A 71 6.15 -7.63 -3.08
N LEU A 72 4.83 -7.46 -2.99
CA LEU A 72 3.88 -8.56 -2.96
C LEU A 72 3.99 -9.41 -4.23
N SER A 73 3.86 -10.72 -4.02
CA SER A 73 3.67 -11.72 -5.06
C SER A 73 2.17 -12.03 -5.27
N SER A 74 1.86 -12.73 -6.36
CA SER A 74 0.50 -13.21 -6.62
C SER A 74 0.03 -14.23 -5.57
N SER A 75 0.95 -15.01 -5.01
CA SER A 75 0.62 -15.95 -3.93
C SER A 75 0.23 -15.22 -2.66
N ASP A 76 0.92 -14.14 -2.27
CA ASP A 76 0.57 -13.38 -1.06
C ASP A 76 -0.85 -12.81 -1.16
N VAL A 77 -1.20 -12.24 -2.33
CA VAL A 77 -2.55 -11.73 -2.57
C VAL A 77 -3.59 -12.86 -2.59
N THR A 78 -3.26 -14.03 -3.13
CA THR A 78 -4.17 -15.18 -3.14
C THR A 78 -4.41 -15.70 -1.72
N GLU A 79 -3.35 -15.89 -0.94
CA GLU A 79 -3.41 -16.33 0.47
C GLU A 79 -4.26 -15.39 1.32
N ALA A 80 -4.05 -14.08 1.21
CA ALA A 80 -4.84 -13.09 1.93
C ALA A 80 -6.30 -13.03 1.43
N SER A 81 -6.52 -13.21 0.13
CA SER A 81 -7.88 -13.27 -0.45
C SER A 81 -8.66 -14.45 0.10
N ASP A 82 -8.02 -15.62 0.20
CA ASP A 82 -8.62 -16.83 0.75
C ASP A 82 -8.91 -16.66 2.25
N SER A 83 -7.99 -16.08 3.03
CA SER A 83 -8.21 -15.79 4.46
C SER A 83 -9.40 -14.88 4.69
N LEU A 84 -9.50 -13.79 3.91
CA LEU A 84 -10.56 -12.79 4.04
C LEU A 84 -11.86 -13.21 3.35
N GLY A 85 -11.87 -14.27 2.54
CA GLY A 85 -13.04 -14.70 1.76
C GLY A 85 -13.46 -13.67 0.69
N VAL A 86 -12.48 -13.06 0.01
CA VAL A 86 -12.69 -12.01 -1.01
C VAL A 86 -12.04 -12.39 -2.34
N ALA A 87 -12.50 -11.84 -3.45
CA ALA A 87 -11.81 -12.02 -4.72
C ALA A 87 -10.48 -11.24 -4.75
N PRO A 88 -9.41 -11.77 -5.39
CA PRO A 88 -8.13 -11.06 -5.53
C PRO A 88 -8.24 -9.65 -6.10
N ALA A 89 -9.20 -9.42 -7.00
CA ALA A 89 -9.49 -8.11 -7.57
C ALA A 89 -9.77 -7.03 -6.51
N ARG A 90 -10.37 -7.40 -5.36
CA ARG A 90 -10.65 -6.46 -4.27
C ARG A 90 -9.38 -6.02 -3.56
N LEU A 91 -8.45 -6.94 -3.31
CA LEU A 91 -7.16 -6.59 -2.73
C LEU A 91 -6.32 -5.76 -3.70
N LEU A 92 -6.31 -6.10 -4.99
CA LEU A 92 -5.63 -5.29 -6.01
C LEU A 92 -6.20 -3.87 -6.11
N ALA A 93 -7.53 -3.73 -6.02
CA ALA A 93 -8.20 -2.44 -6.01
C ALA A 93 -7.82 -1.60 -4.78
N LEU A 94 -7.76 -2.19 -3.59
CA LEU A 94 -7.29 -1.52 -2.38
C LEU A 94 -5.84 -1.06 -2.51
N ILE A 95 -4.97 -1.94 -3.02
CA ILE A 95 -3.56 -1.62 -3.28
C ILE A 95 -3.44 -0.43 -4.24
N GLU A 96 -4.24 -0.37 -5.30
CA GLU A 96 -4.27 0.78 -6.22
C GLU A 96 -4.78 2.06 -5.54
N VAL A 97 -5.89 1.98 -4.82
CA VAL A 97 -6.56 3.16 -4.26
C VAL A 97 -5.79 3.78 -3.10
N GLU A 98 -5.22 2.96 -2.21
CA GLU A 98 -4.55 3.41 -1.00
C GLU A 98 -3.16 3.99 -1.26
N SER A 99 -2.38 3.34 -2.12
CA SER A 99 -0.96 3.62 -2.23
C SER A 99 -0.47 3.75 -3.66
N ALA A 100 -1.38 3.88 -4.64
CA ALA A 100 -1.04 3.87 -6.06
C ALA A 100 -0.20 2.62 -6.44
N GLY A 101 -0.43 1.52 -5.73
CA GLY A 101 0.19 0.25 -6.01
C GLY A 101 1.46 -0.07 -5.22
N PHE A 102 2.08 0.83 -4.46
CA PHE A 102 3.40 0.55 -3.85
C PHE A 102 3.49 0.91 -2.38
N GLY A 103 4.00 -0.01 -1.58
CA GLY A 103 4.23 0.17 -0.15
C GLY A 103 5.52 0.87 0.21
N PHE A 104 6.42 1.05 -0.75
CA PHE A 104 7.71 1.71 -0.60
C PHE A 104 7.83 2.91 -1.53
N LEU A 105 8.64 3.89 -1.11
CA LEU A 105 9.04 5.06 -1.87
C LEU A 105 10.23 4.72 -2.78
N PRO A 106 10.56 5.57 -3.77
CA PRO A 106 11.72 5.36 -4.65
C PRO A 106 13.08 5.25 -3.92
N ASP A 107 13.18 5.76 -2.70
CA ASP A 107 14.36 5.66 -1.84
C ASP A 107 14.35 4.43 -0.91
N ALA A 108 13.48 3.45 -1.20
CA ALA A 108 13.28 2.20 -0.47
C ALA A 108 12.73 2.33 0.96
N ARG A 109 12.38 3.53 1.41
CA ARG A 109 11.67 3.69 2.70
C ARG A 109 10.19 3.33 2.55
N ALA A 110 9.58 2.85 3.63
CA ALA A 110 8.14 2.59 3.64
C ALA A 110 7.37 3.87 3.29
N LYS A 111 6.30 3.75 2.52
CA LYS A 111 5.42 4.89 2.24
C LYS A 111 4.73 5.30 3.54
N ILE A 112 4.84 6.58 3.89
CA ILE A 112 4.20 7.10 5.09
C ILE A 112 3.39 8.36 4.81
N LEU A 113 2.40 8.62 5.66
CA LEU A 113 1.75 9.92 5.79
C LEU A 113 1.64 10.28 7.28
N PHE A 114 2.22 11.41 7.66
CA PHE A 114 2.26 11.85 9.05
C PHE A 114 1.08 12.79 9.38
N GLU A 115 0.37 12.49 10.47
CA GLU A 115 -0.81 13.22 10.90
C GLU A 115 -0.54 14.05 12.15
N ARG A 116 -0.16 15.33 11.96
CA ARG A 116 0.10 16.28 13.06
C ARG A 116 -1.01 16.39 14.10
N HIS A 117 -2.25 16.12 13.68
CA HIS A 117 -3.43 16.11 14.53
C HIS A 117 -3.66 14.82 15.29
N VAL A 118 -3.13 13.70 14.80
CA VAL A 118 -3.01 12.48 15.58
C VAL A 118 -1.85 12.64 16.58
N MET A 119 -0.72 13.21 16.17
CA MET A 119 0.43 13.48 17.06
C MET A 119 0.01 14.27 18.30
N TYR A 120 -0.70 15.39 18.13
CA TYR A 120 -1.24 16.14 19.27
C TYR A 120 -2.09 15.27 20.20
N ARG A 121 -3.00 14.46 19.65
CA ARG A 121 -3.85 13.56 20.45
C ARG A 121 -3.05 12.49 21.20
N ARG A 122 -2.02 11.92 20.59
CA ARG A 122 -1.15 10.92 21.20
C ARG A 122 -0.30 11.52 22.32
N LEU A 123 0.28 12.68 22.10
CA LEU A 123 1.01 13.43 23.12
C LEU A 123 0.13 13.75 24.34
N VAL A 124 -1.12 14.20 24.12
CA VAL A 124 -2.08 14.43 25.22
C VAL A 124 -2.38 13.14 25.98
N ALA A 125 -2.62 12.03 25.27
CA ALA A 125 -2.89 10.73 25.88
C ALA A 125 -1.69 10.20 26.68
N ALA A 126 -0.46 10.53 26.27
CA ALA A 126 0.79 10.22 26.96
C ALA A 126 1.14 11.23 28.08
N ALA A 127 0.27 12.21 28.36
CA ALA A 127 0.53 13.29 29.32
C ALA A 127 1.81 14.11 29.04
N LEU A 128 2.18 14.24 27.76
CA LEU A 128 3.30 15.04 27.27
C LEU A 128 2.88 16.50 26.98
N PRO A 129 3.82 17.46 26.84
CA PRO A 129 3.52 18.89 26.71
C PRO A 129 2.99 19.29 25.31
N ALA A 130 1.94 18.62 24.84
CA ALA A 130 1.35 18.80 23.51
C ALA A 130 0.96 20.25 23.21
N GLN A 131 0.46 20.99 24.20
CA GLN A 131 0.07 22.39 24.03
C GLN A 131 1.26 23.31 23.79
N CYS A 132 2.40 23.07 24.46
CA CYS A 132 3.63 23.82 24.25
C CYS A 132 4.19 23.53 22.86
N TRP A 133 4.33 22.25 22.51
CA TRP A 133 4.85 21.83 21.20
C TRP A 133 3.93 22.20 20.05
N ARG A 134 2.62 22.33 20.25
CA ARG A 134 1.71 22.90 19.25
C ARG A 134 2.05 24.34 18.90
N ASN A 135 2.45 25.15 19.88
CA ASN A 135 2.78 26.55 19.66
C ASN A 135 4.18 26.70 19.06
N GLU A 136 5.12 25.82 19.44
CA GLU A 136 6.52 25.84 19.00
C GLU A 136 6.72 25.17 17.63
N PHE A 137 6.01 24.07 17.37
CA PHE A 137 6.15 23.19 16.19
C PHE A 137 4.78 22.88 15.52
N PRO A 138 4.00 23.90 15.09
CA PRO A 138 2.64 23.74 14.57
C PRO A 138 2.52 22.88 13.29
N GLU A 139 3.62 22.64 12.58
CA GLU A 139 3.74 21.80 11.39
C GLU A 139 3.71 20.29 11.69
N ILE A 140 4.20 19.90 12.87
CA ILE A 140 4.23 18.51 13.35
C ILE A 140 3.29 18.24 14.53
N VAL A 141 2.85 19.26 15.26
CA VAL A 141 1.87 19.13 16.35
C VAL A 141 0.77 20.17 16.14
N ASN A 142 -0.45 19.73 15.85
CA ASN A 142 -1.59 20.65 15.67
C ASN A 142 -2.90 20.00 16.09
N THR A 143 -3.95 20.78 16.36
CA THR A 143 -5.30 20.20 16.54
C THR A 143 -6.01 19.96 15.21
N THR A 144 -5.56 20.64 14.15
CA THR A 144 -6.15 20.59 12.81
C THR A 144 -5.31 19.70 11.88
N PRO A 145 -5.92 18.83 11.05
CA PRO A 145 -5.20 18.04 10.05
C PRO A 145 -4.46 18.92 9.03
N GLY A 146 -3.62 18.30 8.19
CA GLY A 146 -2.87 18.99 7.14
C GLY A 146 -1.38 19.15 7.43
N GLY A 147 -0.75 20.05 6.68
CA GLY A 147 0.71 20.23 6.65
C GLY A 147 1.44 19.13 5.86
N TYR A 148 0.71 18.39 5.02
CA TYR A 148 1.24 17.31 4.21
C TYR A 148 2.21 17.85 3.14
N LEU A 149 3.40 17.27 3.07
CA LEU A 149 4.40 17.48 2.03
C LEU A 149 4.33 16.36 0.98
N GLY A 150 4.02 15.15 1.43
CA GLY A 150 3.87 13.97 0.57
C GLY A 150 5.19 13.30 0.18
N GLY A 151 5.11 12.01 -0.16
CA GLY A 151 6.26 11.23 -0.62
C GLY A 151 7.41 11.20 0.39
N VAL A 152 8.64 11.39 -0.10
CA VAL A 152 9.86 11.32 0.72
C VAL A 152 9.95 12.42 1.78
N GLN A 153 9.23 13.53 1.60
CA GLN A 153 9.27 14.68 2.50
C GLN A 153 8.43 14.47 3.77
N GLU A 154 7.52 13.49 3.78
CA GLU A 154 6.81 13.13 5.03
C GLU A 154 7.75 12.62 6.11
N TYR A 155 8.90 12.06 5.73
CA TYR A 155 9.92 11.64 6.68
C TYR A 155 10.57 12.80 7.41
N GLU A 156 10.70 13.98 6.81
CA GLU A 156 11.22 15.17 7.52
C GLU A 156 10.30 15.54 8.70
N ARG A 157 8.98 15.45 8.49
CA ARG A 157 7.97 15.66 9.53
C ARG A 157 7.98 14.56 10.58
N PHE A 158 8.06 13.30 10.13
CA PHE A 158 8.12 12.14 11.02
C PHE A 158 9.37 12.15 11.90
N ASP A 159 10.54 12.49 11.35
CA ASP A 159 11.81 12.55 12.08
C ASP A 159 11.80 13.69 13.10
N ALA A 160 11.27 14.86 12.74
CA ALA A 160 11.10 15.98 13.67
C ALA A 160 10.12 15.64 14.80
N ALA A 161 9.00 14.98 14.49
CA ALA A 161 8.05 14.49 15.50
C ALA A 161 8.68 13.41 16.41
N SER A 162 9.47 12.51 15.83
CA SER A 162 10.15 11.44 16.57
C SER A 162 11.22 11.96 17.53
N ALA A 163 11.78 13.15 17.26
CA ALA A 163 12.68 13.84 18.18
C ALA A 163 11.95 14.39 19.43
N LEU A 164 10.64 14.65 19.33
CA LEU A 164 9.80 15.03 20.48
C LEU A 164 9.38 13.80 21.27
N ASP A 165 8.79 12.82 20.58
CA ASP A 165 8.43 11.51 21.13
C ASP A 165 8.24 10.48 20.01
N ARG A 166 9.06 9.42 20.02
CA ARG A 166 9.12 8.43 18.94
C ARG A 166 7.85 7.59 18.83
N ASP A 167 7.31 7.12 19.95
CA ASP A 167 6.14 6.24 19.92
C ASP A 167 4.90 7.03 19.48
N CYS A 168 4.69 8.25 19.99
CA CYS A 168 3.62 9.12 19.53
C CYS A 168 3.75 9.45 18.03
N ALA A 169 4.98 9.68 17.53
CA ALA A 169 5.22 9.94 16.12
C ALA A 169 4.87 8.74 15.22
N ILE A 170 5.25 7.53 15.63
CA ILE A 170 4.88 6.29 14.93
C ILE A 170 3.37 6.10 14.94
N GLU A 171 2.75 6.27 16.10
CA GLU A 171 1.30 6.13 16.26
C GLU A 171 0.52 7.15 15.42
N ALA A 172 1.10 8.33 15.22
CA ALA A 172 0.55 9.41 14.40
C ALA A 172 0.82 9.27 12.90
N CYS A 173 1.36 8.16 12.46
CA CYS A 173 1.74 7.95 11.08
C CYS A 173 1.03 6.73 10.49
N SER A 174 0.59 6.83 9.23
CA SER A 174 0.12 5.68 8.46
C SER A 174 1.26 5.11 7.64
N TRP A 175 1.25 3.78 7.43
CA TRP A 175 2.40 3.06 6.90
C TRP A 175 2.04 2.10 5.76
N GLY A 176 2.93 2.03 4.79
CA GLY A 176 2.99 0.98 3.78
C GLY A 176 1.84 0.97 2.78
N LEU A 177 1.66 -0.19 2.15
CA LEU A 177 0.80 -0.43 1.01
C LEU A 177 -0.68 -0.11 1.26
N PHE A 178 -1.13 -0.29 2.51
CA PHE A 178 -2.52 -0.11 2.92
C PHE A 178 -2.72 1.10 3.84
N GLN A 179 -1.66 1.87 4.12
CA GLN A 179 -1.70 3.06 4.99
C GLN A 179 -2.34 2.78 6.37
N ILE A 180 -1.97 1.66 6.99
CA ILE A 180 -2.44 1.34 8.35
C ILE A 180 -1.80 2.30 9.36
N MET A 181 -2.62 2.93 10.20
CA MET A 181 -2.15 3.85 11.24
C MET A 181 -1.39 3.12 12.34
N GLY A 182 -0.23 3.65 12.72
CA GLY A 182 0.62 3.08 13.76
C GLY A 182 -0.04 3.01 15.13
N LEU A 183 -1.03 3.88 15.43
CA LEU A 183 -1.79 3.83 16.68
C LEU A 183 -2.53 2.50 16.90
N HIS A 184 -2.67 1.68 15.86
CA HIS A 184 -3.27 0.36 15.95
C HIS A 184 -2.30 -0.75 16.35
N TRP A 185 -1.01 -0.48 16.59
CA TRP A 185 -0.01 -1.51 16.90
C TRP A 185 -0.49 -2.50 17.98
N LEU A 186 -1.05 -2.00 19.08
CA LEU A 186 -1.54 -2.83 20.19
C LEU A 186 -2.80 -3.63 19.80
N TYR A 187 -3.69 -3.00 19.03
CA TYR A 187 -4.91 -3.62 18.53
C TYR A 187 -4.64 -4.75 17.51
N LEU A 188 -3.46 -4.71 16.88
CA LEU A 188 -3.00 -5.66 15.88
C LEU A 188 -1.95 -6.67 16.44
N ASP A 189 -1.83 -6.73 17.77
CA ASP A 189 -0.91 -7.61 18.52
C ASP A 189 0.58 -7.44 18.22
N TYR A 190 1.02 -6.24 17.85
CA TYR A 190 2.45 -5.93 17.83
C TYR A 190 2.95 -5.66 19.25
N ALA A 191 4.25 -5.91 19.49
CA ALA A 191 4.82 -5.74 20.83
C ALA A 191 4.95 -4.27 21.27
N SER A 192 5.07 -3.36 20.30
CA SER A 192 5.18 -1.91 20.50
C SER A 192 4.90 -1.15 19.20
N ALA A 193 4.76 0.18 19.29
CA ALA A 193 4.72 1.04 18.11
C ALA A 193 5.98 0.85 17.24
N SER A 194 7.16 0.77 17.87
CA SER A 194 8.42 0.52 17.17
C SER A 194 8.47 -0.84 16.46
N ASP A 195 7.94 -1.90 17.07
CA ASP A 195 7.83 -3.23 16.45
C ASP A 195 6.93 -3.21 15.20
N PHE A 196 5.78 -2.54 15.31
CA PHE A 196 4.89 -2.29 14.16
C PHE A 196 5.63 -1.53 13.05
N ALA A 197 6.25 -0.39 13.36
CA ALA A 197 6.95 0.44 12.36
C ALA A 197 8.07 -0.34 11.67
N VAL A 198 8.87 -1.12 12.42
CA VAL A 198 9.91 -1.97 11.84
C VAL A 198 9.31 -3.00 10.89
N SER A 199 8.23 -3.69 11.29
CA SER A 199 7.52 -4.65 10.42
C SER A 199 7.10 -4.02 9.10
N MET A 200 6.60 -2.77 9.11
CA MET A 200 6.21 -2.05 7.90
C MET A 200 7.39 -1.70 6.98
N THR A 201 8.63 -1.75 7.46
CA THR A 201 9.83 -1.49 6.65
C THR A 201 10.46 -2.75 6.02
N ILE A 202 9.98 -3.96 6.37
CA ILE A 202 10.57 -5.22 5.90
C ILE A 202 10.20 -5.48 4.44
N ASP A 203 8.90 -5.64 4.18
CA ASP A 203 8.35 -5.93 2.86
C ASP A 203 6.83 -5.63 2.82
N GLU A 204 6.25 -5.64 1.63
CA GLU A 204 4.82 -5.45 1.45
C GLU A 204 4.00 -6.64 1.98
N ARG A 205 4.61 -7.83 2.16
CA ARG A 205 3.92 -8.98 2.80
C ARG A 205 3.63 -8.68 4.26
N SER A 206 4.56 -8.07 4.97
CA SER A 206 4.40 -7.61 6.36
C SER A 206 3.35 -6.49 6.44
N GLN A 207 3.32 -5.59 5.46
CA GLN A 207 2.29 -4.55 5.35
C GLN A 207 0.89 -5.13 5.07
N LEU A 208 0.82 -6.19 4.25
CA LEU A 208 -0.42 -6.94 4.00
C LEU A 208 -0.91 -7.67 5.26
N ASP A 209 -0.02 -8.26 6.04
CA ASP A 209 -0.36 -8.90 7.32
C ASP A 209 -1.03 -7.90 8.29
N ALA A 210 -0.46 -6.70 8.45
CA ALA A 210 -1.10 -5.65 9.25
C ALA A 210 -2.51 -5.28 8.75
N PHE A 211 -2.68 -5.20 7.43
CA PHE A 211 -3.99 -4.95 6.82
C PHE A 211 -4.98 -6.08 7.09
N VAL A 212 -4.59 -7.34 6.86
CA VAL A 212 -5.45 -8.51 7.11
C VAL A 212 -5.89 -8.54 8.57
N ARG A 213 -4.95 -8.40 9.53
CA ARG A 213 -5.28 -8.31 10.96
C ARG A 213 -6.26 -7.17 11.24
N PHE A 214 -6.05 -6.00 10.66
CA PHE A 214 -6.92 -4.84 10.89
C PHE A 214 -8.35 -5.10 10.43
N ILE A 215 -8.52 -5.73 9.27
CA ILE A 215 -9.83 -6.09 8.70
C ILE A 215 -10.51 -7.17 9.55
N GLU A 216 -9.78 -8.22 9.93
CA GLU A 216 -10.32 -9.34 10.71
C GLU A 216 -10.77 -8.93 12.11
N ARG A 217 -10.20 -7.84 12.65
CA ARG A 217 -10.60 -7.29 13.94
C ARG A 217 -11.94 -6.55 13.92
N ASP A 218 -12.44 -6.14 12.76
CA ASP A 218 -13.79 -5.57 12.58
C ASP A 218 -14.64 -6.45 11.65
N ALA A 219 -15.40 -7.36 12.25
CA ALA A 219 -16.27 -8.30 11.52
C ALA A 219 -17.25 -7.60 10.54
N GLU A 220 -17.68 -6.39 10.87
CA GLU A 220 -18.61 -5.63 10.04
C GLU A 220 -17.90 -4.96 8.86
N MET A 221 -16.64 -4.54 9.04
CA MET A 221 -15.75 -4.08 7.98
C MET A 221 -15.41 -5.23 7.03
N LEU A 222 -15.02 -6.40 7.55
CA LEU A 222 -14.78 -7.61 6.76
C LEU A 222 -16.02 -7.99 5.95
N ARG A 223 -17.20 -8.02 6.58
CA ARG A 223 -18.45 -8.32 5.89
C ARG A 223 -18.79 -7.28 4.82
N ALA A 224 -18.48 -6.00 5.05
CA ALA A 224 -18.66 -4.95 4.04
C ALA A 224 -17.74 -5.18 2.83
N LEU A 225 -16.47 -5.54 3.06
CA LEU A 225 -15.51 -5.88 2.01
C LEU A 225 -15.95 -7.12 1.20
N GLN A 226 -16.38 -8.18 1.87
CA GLN A 226 -16.87 -9.42 1.25
C GLN A 226 -18.11 -9.19 0.37
N GLN A 227 -19.02 -8.33 0.83
CA GLN A 227 -20.28 -8.03 0.14
C GLN A 227 -20.16 -6.87 -0.86
N GLY A 228 -19.00 -6.24 -0.98
CA GLY A 228 -18.81 -5.06 -1.84
C GLY A 228 -19.64 -3.84 -1.41
N ARG A 229 -19.93 -3.70 -0.11
CA ARG A 229 -20.61 -2.52 0.45
C ARG A 229 -19.61 -1.39 0.65
N TRP A 230 -19.18 -0.76 -0.46
CA TRP A 230 -18.05 0.17 -0.46
C TRP A 230 -18.22 1.39 0.44
N GLY A 231 -19.43 1.94 0.56
CA GLY A 231 -19.68 3.05 1.49
C GLY A 231 -19.51 2.64 2.96
N ASP A 232 -20.03 1.46 3.33
CA ASP A 232 -19.89 0.92 4.69
C ASP A 232 -18.44 0.58 5.01
N PHE A 233 -17.73 -0.02 4.06
CA PHE A 233 -16.30 -0.31 4.16
C PHE A 233 -15.48 0.98 4.34
N ALA A 234 -15.66 1.94 3.43
CA ALA A 234 -14.94 3.20 3.42
C ALA A 234 -15.16 4.01 4.71
N ARG A 235 -16.40 4.03 5.23
CA ARG A 235 -16.73 4.69 6.48
C ARG A 235 -16.00 4.09 7.68
N ARG A 236 -15.83 2.77 7.71
CA ARG A 236 -15.12 2.08 8.79
C ARG A 236 -13.61 2.21 8.67
N TYR A 237 -13.10 2.13 7.43
CA TYR A 237 -11.67 2.17 7.15
C TYR A 237 -11.08 3.59 7.25
N ASN A 238 -11.71 4.57 6.59
CA ASN A 238 -11.25 5.96 6.53
C ASN A 238 -11.97 6.91 7.49
N GLY A 239 -13.00 6.42 8.20
CA GLY A 239 -13.83 7.22 9.09
C GLY A 239 -15.00 7.92 8.39
N PRO A 240 -15.82 8.68 9.16
CA PRO A 240 -17.09 9.24 8.69
C PRO A 240 -16.97 10.27 7.56
N ALA A 241 -15.78 10.86 7.34
CA ALA A 241 -15.53 11.86 6.32
C ALA A 241 -15.05 11.28 4.97
N TYR A 242 -15.10 9.96 4.77
CA TYR A 242 -14.55 9.27 3.58
C TYR A 242 -15.04 9.81 2.23
N HIS A 243 -16.27 10.34 2.17
CA HIS A 243 -16.85 10.92 0.96
C HIS A 243 -16.07 12.13 0.42
N ALA A 244 -15.31 12.84 1.27
CA ALA A 244 -14.53 14.01 0.87
C ALA A 244 -13.50 13.70 -0.22
N HIS A 245 -13.08 12.42 -0.34
CA HIS A 245 -12.11 11.95 -1.34
C HIS A 245 -12.70 10.94 -2.33
N ALA A 246 -14.04 10.83 -2.37
CA ALA A 246 -14.76 9.91 -3.25
C ALA A 246 -14.25 8.45 -3.17
N TYR A 247 -13.77 8.05 -1.99
CA TYR A 247 -13.04 6.80 -1.79
C TYR A 247 -13.87 5.57 -2.20
N ASP A 248 -15.14 5.55 -1.83
CA ASP A 248 -16.12 4.53 -2.19
C ASP A 248 -16.24 4.32 -3.71
N THR A 249 -16.40 5.42 -4.45
CA THR A 249 -16.53 5.37 -5.91
C THR A 249 -15.22 4.98 -6.60
N ARG A 250 -14.07 5.46 -6.10
CA ARG A 250 -12.75 5.05 -6.57
C ARG A 250 -12.52 3.56 -6.37
N LEU A 251 -12.85 3.05 -5.18
CA LEU A 251 -12.71 1.63 -4.87
C LEU A 251 -13.65 0.77 -5.72
N ALA A 252 -14.91 1.17 -5.86
CA ALA A 252 -15.86 0.49 -6.74
C ALA A 252 -15.36 0.42 -8.20
N SER A 253 -14.83 1.53 -8.72
CA SER A 253 -14.27 1.58 -10.08
C SER A 253 -13.03 0.70 -10.25
N ALA A 254 -12.13 0.70 -9.26
CA ALA A 254 -10.93 -0.12 -9.29
C ALA A 254 -11.27 -1.62 -9.21
N VAL A 255 -12.24 -2.00 -8.37
CA VAL A 255 -12.72 -3.39 -8.30
C VAL A 255 -13.31 -3.84 -9.64
N ALA A 256 -14.20 -3.03 -10.23
CA ALA A 256 -14.79 -3.36 -11.53
C ALA A 256 -13.72 -3.53 -12.63
N HIS A 257 -12.68 -2.70 -12.61
CA HIS A 257 -11.53 -2.83 -13.52
C HIS A 257 -10.77 -4.14 -13.29
N PHE A 258 -10.36 -4.45 -12.06
CA PHE A 258 -9.60 -5.67 -11.79
C PHE A 258 -10.44 -6.94 -11.98
N ASP A 259 -11.75 -6.93 -11.69
CA ASP A 259 -12.64 -8.04 -12.02
C ASP A 259 -12.62 -8.31 -13.54
N ALA A 260 -12.77 -7.27 -14.36
CA ALA A 260 -12.76 -7.40 -15.82
C ALA A 260 -11.40 -7.90 -16.37
N VAL A 261 -10.30 -7.50 -15.75
CA VAL A 261 -8.95 -7.86 -16.16
C VAL A 261 -8.56 -9.27 -15.68
N THR A 262 -9.00 -9.69 -14.49
CA THR A 262 -8.56 -10.93 -13.85
C THR A 262 -9.50 -12.13 -14.11
N CYS A 263 -10.81 -11.92 -14.29
CA CYS A 263 -11.75 -13.01 -14.58
C CYS A 263 -11.70 -13.50 -16.04
N GLY A 264 -11.12 -12.72 -16.96
CA GLY A 264 -11.13 -13.02 -18.39
C GLY A 264 -10.04 -13.98 -18.91
N GLY A 265 -9.40 -14.76 -18.03
CA GLY A 265 -8.29 -15.67 -18.33
C GLY A 265 -8.65 -17.17 -18.32
N SER A 266 -9.92 -17.52 -18.16
CA SER A 266 -10.43 -18.89 -18.29
C SER A 266 -11.37 -18.98 -19.50
N ALA A 267 -10.78 -19.10 -20.69
CA ALA A 267 -11.42 -19.60 -21.89
C ALA A 267 -10.37 -20.30 -22.76
#